data_AF-A0A531JJD8-F1
#
_entry.id   AF-A0A531JJD8-F1
#
_cell.length_a   1.000
_cell.length_b   1.000
_cell.length_c   1.000
_cell.angle_alpha   90.00
_cell.angle_beta   90.00
_cell.angle_gamma   90.00
#
_symmetry.space_group_name_H-M   'P 1'
#
loop_
_entity.id
_entity.type
_entity.pdbx_description
1 polymer ?
#
loop_
_entity_poly.entity_id
_entity_poly.type
_entity_poly.pdbx_seq_one_letter_code
_entity_poly.pdbx_strand_id
1 'polypeptide(L)'
;HQATILLFDPHTGRPLCIIDGNAITTLRTGAAGAIGLTLLARPESRSICVFGTGTQGRIQLRLALRAMPGLDTVHYLTADGRPDAAFEAAFEDFAPAHTNQTAKAVGSSDIII
;
A
#
# COMPACT_ATOMS: atom_id res chain seq x y z
N HIS A 1 10.11 11.53 -3.77
CA HIS A 1 9.39 12.65 -3.13
C HIS A 1 10.18 13.14 -1.94
N GLN A 2 10.13 14.44 -1.65
CA GLN A 2 10.71 15.05 -0.45
C GLN A 2 9.65 15.89 0.23
N ALA A 3 9.47 15.69 1.54
CA ALA A 3 8.47 16.37 2.34
C ALA A 3 9.00 16.61 3.75
N THR A 4 8.53 17.69 4.37
CA THR A 4 8.82 18.05 5.76
C THR A 4 7.50 18.41 6.43
N ILE A 5 7.30 17.95 7.66
CA ILE A 5 6.15 18.36 8.47
C ILE A 5 6.68 19.28 9.56
N LEU A 6 6.06 20.46 9.67
CA LEU A 6 6.33 21.42 10.73
C LEU A 6 5.10 21.49 11.63
N LEU A 7 5.23 21.04 12.87
CA LEU A 7 4.16 21.09 13.85
C LEU A 7 4.19 22.43 14.58
N PHE A 8 3.05 23.08 14.72
CA PHE A 8 2.89 24.33 15.45
C PHE A 8 1.95 24.14 16.64
N ASP A 9 2.21 24.85 17.73
CA ASP A 9 1.25 24.99 18.82
C ASP A 9 0.08 25.89 18.38
N PRO A 10 -1.17 25.40 18.36
CA PRO A 10 -2.31 26.18 17.90
C PRO A 10 -2.65 27.38 18.80
N HIS A 11 -2.18 27.41 20.06
CA HIS A 11 -2.48 28.50 20.99
C HIS A 11 -1.50 29.66 20.86
N THR A 12 -0.24 29.38 20.53
CA THR A 12 0.85 30.39 20.51
C THR A 12 1.40 30.67 19.11
N GLY A 13 1.11 29.80 18.13
CA GLY A 13 1.67 29.88 16.78
C GLY A 13 3.17 29.56 16.72
N ARG A 14 3.78 29.08 17.81
CA ARG A 14 5.21 28.75 17.86
C ARG A 14 5.47 27.36 17.25
N PRO A 15 6.57 27.19 16.49
CA PRO A 15 6.95 25.87 15.99
C PRO A 15 7.36 24.95 17.13
N LEU A 16 6.87 23.71 17.12
CA LEU A 16 7.17 22.67 18.11
C LEU A 16 8.24 21.71 17.62
N CYS A 17 8.13 21.23 16.37
CA CYS A 17 9.11 20.31 15.80
C CYS A 17 9.08 20.25 14.28
N ILE A 18 10.18 19.75 13.73
CA ILE A 18 10.36 19.35 12.33
C ILE A 18 10.39 17.81 12.30
N ILE A 19 9.59 17.21 11.43
CA ILE A 19 9.50 15.76 11.26
C ILE A 19 9.74 15.40 9.79
N ASP A 20 10.37 14.25 9.55
CA ASP A 20 10.46 13.66 8.20
C ASP A 20 9.05 13.45 7.61
N GLY A 21 8.71 14.27 6.63
CA GLY A 21 7.40 14.23 6.00
C GLY A 21 7.23 13.04 5.05
N ASN A 22 8.31 12.44 4.53
CA ASN A 22 8.22 11.30 3.62
C ASN A 22 7.74 10.06 4.37
N ALA A 23 8.28 9.81 5.57
CA ALA A 23 7.89 8.69 6.40
C ALA A 23 6.41 8.79 6.79
N ILE A 24 5.99 9.95 7.32
CA ILE A 24 4.60 10.19 7.73
C ILE A 24 3.65 10.12 6.54
N THR A 25 4.00 10.74 5.40
CA THR A 25 3.16 10.70 4.19
C THR A 25 2.99 9.29 3.67
N THR A 26 4.03 8.46 3.71
CA THR A 26 3.96 7.05 3.31
C THR A 26 3.00 6.29 4.23
N LEU A 27 3.21 6.38 5.55
CA LEU A 27 2.39 5.67 6.53
C LEU A 27 0.92 6.07 6.48
N ARG A 28 0.61 7.38 6.48
CA ARG A 28 -0.78 7.86 6.46
C ARG A 28 -1.50 7.49 5.17
N THR A 29 -0.79 7.40 4.03
CA THR A 29 -1.41 7.03 2.74
C THR A 29 -1.85 5.57 2.77
N GLY A 30 -0.98 4.66 3.20
CA GLY A 30 -1.36 3.25 3.35
C GLY A 30 -2.43 3.05 4.43
N ALA A 31 -2.40 3.81 5.53
CA ALA A 31 -3.41 3.73 6.58
C ALA A 31 -4.80 4.16 6.10
N ALA A 32 -4.88 5.21 5.28
CA ALA A 32 -6.12 5.63 4.65
C ALA A 32 -6.69 4.53 3.73
N GLY A 33 -5.83 3.87 2.95
CA GLY A 33 -6.23 2.72 2.14
C GLY A 33 -6.76 1.57 2.98
N ALA A 34 -6.04 1.18 4.04
CA ALA A 34 -6.45 0.13 4.96
C ALA A 34 -7.81 0.40 5.63
N ILE A 35 -8.06 1.63 6.10
CA ILE A 35 -9.38 2.03 6.63
C ILE A 35 -10.45 1.89 5.54
N GLY A 36 -10.16 2.33 4.32
CA GLY A 36 -11.05 2.15 3.17
C GLY A 36 -11.41 0.68 2.95
N LEU A 37 -10.43 -0.23 3.02
CA LEU A 37 -10.67 -1.66 2.89
C LEU A 37 -11.55 -2.20 4.02
N THR A 38 -11.26 -1.88 5.28
CA THR A 38 -12.06 -2.35 6.42
C THR A 38 -13.52 -1.90 6.34
N LEU A 39 -13.79 -0.76 5.72
CA LEU A 39 -15.14 -0.20 5.61
C LEU A 39 -15.89 -0.59 4.34
N LEU A 40 -15.17 -0.83 3.22
CA LEU A 40 -15.77 -0.92 1.89
C LEU A 40 -15.51 -2.25 1.17
N ALA A 41 -14.45 -2.98 1.54
CA ALA A 41 -14.16 -4.26 0.94
C ALA A 41 -15.14 -5.32 1.44
N ARG A 42 -15.36 -6.36 0.62
CA ARG A 42 -16.15 -7.52 1.02
C ARG A 42 -15.43 -8.26 2.14
N PRO A 43 -16.10 -8.68 3.23
CA PRO A 43 -15.46 -9.42 4.32
C PRO A 43 -14.76 -10.71 3.86
N GLU A 44 -15.28 -11.35 2.79
CA GLU A 44 -14.74 -12.55 2.20
C GLU A 44 -13.66 -12.33 1.12
N SER A 45 -13.19 -11.09 0.91
CA SER A 45 -12.10 -10.80 -0.03
C SER A 45 -10.86 -11.65 0.27
N ARG A 46 -10.34 -12.33 -0.76
CA ARG A 46 -9.15 -13.20 -0.69
C ARG A 46 -8.01 -12.74 -1.59
N SER A 47 -8.32 -12.04 -2.67
CA SER A 47 -7.33 -11.62 -3.65
C SER A 47 -7.13 -10.11 -3.72
N ILE A 48 -5.88 -9.70 -3.87
CA ILE A 48 -5.46 -8.30 -4.02
C ILE A 48 -4.47 -8.15 -5.17
N CYS A 49 -4.67 -7.13 -6.00
CA CYS A 49 -3.73 -6.76 -7.04
C CYS A 49 -3.16 -5.36 -6.80
N VAL A 50 -1.83 -5.23 -6.86
CA VAL A 50 -1.11 -3.98 -6.64
C VAL A 50 -0.46 -3.50 -7.93
N PHE A 51 -0.75 -2.26 -8.32
CA PHE A 51 -0.11 -1.58 -9.45
C PHE A 51 1.06 -0.73 -8.97
N GLY A 52 2.27 -1.23 -9.23
CA GLY A 52 3.52 -0.59 -8.87
C GLY A 52 4.10 -1.09 -7.55
N THR A 53 5.42 -1.28 -7.54
CA THR A 53 6.16 -1.90 -6.42
C THR A 53 7.02 -0.91 -5.64
N GLY A 54 6.85 0.38 -5.89
CA GLY A 54 7.53 1.45 -5.17
C GLY A 54 7.03 1.61 -3.72
N THR A 55 7.52 2.65 -3.04
CA THR A 55 7.20 2.93 -1.63
C THR A 55 5.70 2.92 -1.32
N GLN A 56 4.86 3.48 -2.20
CA GLN A 56 3.40 3.53 -1.98
C GLN A 56 2.73 2.16 -2.16
N GLY A 57 3.06 1.40 -3.21
CA GLY A 57 2.52 0.05 -3.41
C GLY A 57 2.87 -0.88 -2.25
N ARG A 58 4.11 -0.79 -1.75
CA ARG A 58 4.57 -1.57 -0.58
C ARG A 58 3.80 -1.23 0.69
N ILE A 59 3.64 0.06 1.03
CA ILE A 59 2.96 0.42 2.27
C ILE A 59 1.46 0.10 2.21
N GLN A 60 0.84 0.30 1.05
CA GLN A 60 -0.56 -0.05 0.83
C GLN A 60 -0.79 -1.55 1.00
N LEU A 61 0.00 -2.39 0.33
CA LEU A 61 -0.11 -3.84 0.48
C LEU A 61 0.13 -4.29 1.92
N ARG A 62 1.18 -3.79 2.57
CA ARG A 62 1.50 -4.14 3.97
C ARG A 62 0.35 -3.84 4.92
N LEU A 63 -0.29 -2.68 4.78
CA LEU A 63 -1.39 -2.31 5.65
C LEU A 63 -2.71 -2.97 5.24
N ALA A 64 -2.92 -3.28 3.96
CA ALA A 64 -4.04 -4.07 3.48
C ALA A 64 -4.01 -5.49 4.06
N LEU A 65 -2.87 -6.20 3.97
CA LEU A 65 -2.69 -7.54 4.53
C LEU A 65 -2.90 -7.57 6.05
N ARG A 66 -2.50 -6.50 6.75
CA ARG A 66 -2.74 -6.36 8.19
C ARG A 66 -4.22 -6.10 8.53
N ALA A 67 -4.90 -5.31 7.71
CA ALA A 67 -6.30 -4.94 7.94
C ALA A 67 -7.30 -6.03 7.50
N MET A 68 -6.91 -6.87 6.54
CA MET A 68 -7.73 -7.92 5.93
C MET A 68 -7.01 -9.27 6.02
N PRO A 69 -7.07 -9.99 7.16
CA PRO A 69 -6.35 -11.25 7.38
C PRO A 69 -6.78 -12.39 6.46
N GLY A 70 -7.90 -12.25 5.75
CA GLY A 70 -8.40 -13.23 4.78
C GLY A 70 -7.71 -13.17 3.41
N LEU A 71 -6.90 -12.13 3.16
CA LEU A 71 -6.13 -12.01 1.92
C LEU A 71 -4.99 -13.04 1.89
N ASP A 72 -4.99 -13.88 0.87
CA ASP A 72 -3.99 -14.94 0.67
C ASP A 72 -3.40 -14.96 -0.75
N THR A 73 -4.01 -14.23 -1.68
CA THR A 73 -3.60 -14.20 -3.08
C THR A 73 -3.15 -12.79 -3.43
N VAL A 74 -1.85 -12.61 -3.69
CA VAL A 74 -1.28 -11.32 -4.05
C VAL A 74 -0.80 -11.34 -5.49
N HIS A 75 -1.35 -10.46 -6.32
CA HIS A 75 -0.84 -10.16 -7.65
C HIS A 75 -0.19 -8.78 -7.67
N TYR A 76 0.79 -8.60 -8.55
CA TYR A 76 1.34 -7.27 -8.77
C TYR A 76 1.78 -7.06 -10.22
N LEU A 77 1.81 -5.79 -10.59
CA LEU A 77 2.32 -5.32 -11.88
C LEU A 77 3.34 -4.21 -11.64
N THR A 78 4.33 -4.12 -12.51
CA THR A 78 5.30 -3.02 -12.52
C THR A 78 5.13 -2.18 -13.79
N ALA A 79 5.58 -0.92 -13.74
CA ALA A 79 5.46 -0.02 -14.87
C ALA A 79 6.30 -0.45 -16.09
N ASP A 80 7.41 -1.16 -15.86
CA ASP A 80 8.29 -1.69 -16.90
C ASP A 80 7.98 -3.15 -17.29
N GLY A 81 6.95 -3.75 -16.68
CA GLY A 81 6.47 -5.10 -16.97
C GLY A 81 7.44 -6.21 -16.57
N ARG A 82 8.37 -5.92 -15.66
CA ARG A 82 9.37 -6.86 -15.13
C ARG A 82 9.09 -7.16 -13.65
N PRO A 83 9.36 -8.39 -13.18
CA PRO A 83 9.25 -8.70 -11.76
C PRO A 83 10.23 -7.86 -10.92
N ASP A 84 9.85 -7.57 -9.68
CA ASP A 84 10.64 -6.83 -8.69
C ASP A 84 11.00 -7.79 -7.54
N ALA A 85 12.22 -8.33 -7.58
CA ALA A 85 12.70 -9.28 -6.57
C ALA A 85 12.71 -8.70 -5.15
N ALA A 86 12.94 -7.39 -5.00
CA ALA A 86 12.90 -6.75 -3.68
C ALA A 86 11.46 -6.64 -3.16
N PHE A 87 10.47 -6.52 -4.05
CA PHE A 87 9.05 -6.55 -3.68
C PHE A 87 8.65 -7.96 -3.28
N GLU A 88 9.03 -8.95 -4.07
CA GLU A 88 8.76 -10.36 -3.79
C GLU A 88 9.33 -10.79 -2.43
N ALA A 89 10.60 -10.48 -2.16
CA ALA A 89 11.24 -10.76 -0.87
C ALA A 89 10.55 -10.06 0.32
N ALA A 90 9.99 -8.86 0.12
CA ALA A 90 9.32 -8.12 1.19
C ALA A 90 7.95 -8.69 1.58
N PHE A 91 7.39 -9.58 0.77
CA PHE A 91 6.08 -10.21 0.96
C PHE A 91 6.14 -11.73 0.70
N GLU A 92 7.28 -12.37 0.97
CA GLU A 92 7.53 -13.77 0.63
C GLU A 92 6.48 -14.74 1.19
N ASP A 93 5.95 -14.45 2.38
CA ASP A 93 4.88 -15.23 3.04
C ASP A 93 3.59 -15.34 2.21
N PHE A 94 3.39 -14.43 1.25
CA PHE A 94 2.22 -14.37 0.38
C PHE A 94 2.52 -14.76 -1.08
N ALA A 95 3.76 -15.15 -1.38
CA ALA A 95 4.22 -15.54 -2.72
C ALA A 95 3.66 -14.65 -3.85
N PRO A 96 3.93 -13.33 -3.83
CA PRO A 96 3.30 -12.38 -4.75
C PRO A 96 3.64 -12.72 -6.20
N ALA A 97 2.60 -12.80 -7.04
CA ALA A 97 2.72 -13.23 -8.43
C ALA A 97 2.70 -12.03 -9.38
N HIS A 98 3.83 -11.82 -10.09
CA HIS A 98 3.93 -10.83 -11.16
C HIS A 98 3.05 -11.22 -12.36
N THR A 99 2.38 -10.24 -12.97
CA THR A 99 1.62 -10.45 -14.21
C THR A 99 1.72 -9.23 -15.13
N ASN A 100 1.64 -9.47 -16.44
CA ASN A 100 1.50 -8.41 -17.45
C ASN A 100 0.08 -8.36 -18.04
N GLN A 101 -0.84 -9.14 -17.50
CA GLN A 101 -2.23 -9.23 -17.98
C GLN A 101 -3.14 -8.32 -17.16
N THR A 102 -3.03 -6.99 -17.35
CA THR A 102 -3.77 -5.98 -16.57
C THR A 102 -5.27 -6.24 -16.47
N ALA A 103 -5.95 -6.48 -17.60
CA ALA A 103 -7.40 -6.71 -17.60
C ALA A 103 -7.80 -7.96 -16.81
N LYS A 104 -6.99 -9.03 -16.89
CA LYS A 104 -7.22 -10.25 -16.11
C LYS A 104 -6.99 -9.99 -14.63
N ALA A 105 -5.89 -9.32 -14.28
CA ALA A 105 -5.54 -9.01 -12.90
C ALA A 105 -6.63 -8.17 -12.21
N VAL A 106 -7.16 -7.15 -12.89
CA VAL A 106 -8.30 -6.36 -12.41
C VAL A 106 -9.55 -7.21 -12.27
N GLY A 107 -9.88 -8.01 -13.30
CA GLY A 107 -11.11 -8.82 -13.32
C GLY A 107 -11.13 -9.99 -12.33
N SER A 108 -9.98 -10.47 -11.86
CA SER A 108 -9.86 -11.60 -10.93
C SER A 108 -9.51 -11.20 -9.49
N SER A 109 -9.37 -9.91 -9.20
CA SER A 109 -8.98 -9.43 -7.86
C SER A 109 -10.18 -8.87 -7.11
N ASP A 110 -10.31 -9.23 -5.83
CA ASP A 110 -11.36 -8.65 -4.98
C ASP A 110 -11.03 -7.21 -4.58
N ILE A 111 -9.73 -6.90 -4.46
CA ILE A 111 -9.20 -5.59 -4.09
C ILE A 111 -8.14 -5.18 -5.12
N ILE A 112 -8.16 -3.90 -5.50
CA ILE A 112 -7.16 -3.30 -6.39
C ILE A 112 -6.56 -2.08 -5.69
N ILE A 113 -5.23 -2.01 -5.71
CA ILE A 113 -4.43 -0.89 -5.19
C ILE A 113 -3.60 -0.31 -6.31
#